data_AF-A0A1S1UBK9-F1
#
_entry.id   AF-A0A1S1UBK9-F1
#
_cell.length_a   1.000
_cell.length_b   1.000
_cell.length_c   1.000
_cell.angle_alpha   90.00
_cell.angle_beta   90.00
_cell.angle_gamma   90.00
#
_symmetry.space_group_name_H-M   'P 1'
#
loop_
_entity.id
_entity.type
_entity.pdbx_description
1 polymer ?
#
loop_
_entity_poly.entity_id
_entity_poly.type
_entity_poly.pdbx_seq_one_letter_code
_entity_poly.pdbx_strand_id
1 'polypeptide(L)'
;MWTMLATLGVGMTVAAVQLPAASAQPVPQHWIGYAQMAGTQFEAWLSDPASDAAARLQTWMQGGQVMPPPLIVRVWVAPSGQVQRVEFASLGQAQADADLRALMTARALPEVPPPDMRQPMMLELTLNRSEAQ
;
A
#
# COMPACT_ATOMS: atom_id res chain seq x y z
N MET A 1 1.10 70.76 21.49
CA MET A 1 0.00 70.42 20.57
C MET A 1 0.04 68.92 20.38
N TRP A 2 -0.94 68.23 20.93
CA TRP A 2 -1.01 66.78 21.03
C TRP A 2 -1.84 66.26 19.85
N THR A 3 -1.36 65.27 19.10
CA THR A 3 -2.26 64.31 18.43
C THR A 3 -1.82 62.89 18.76
N MET A 4 -2.64 62.20 19.57
CA MET A 4 -2.55 60.77 19.84
C MET A 4 -2.99 60.06 18.56
N LEU A 5 -2.32 58.98 18.21
CA LEU A 5 -2.98 57.87 17.51
C LEU A 5 -2.57 56.59 18.23
N ALA A 6 -3.45 56.18 19.14
CA ALA A 6 -3.45 54.87 19.76
C ALA A 6 -4.02 53.87 18.74
N THR A 7 -3.24 52.85 18.40
CA THR A 7 -3.77 51.66 17.73
C THR A 7 -3.70 50.48 18.68
N LEU A 8 -4.88 50.11 19.19
CA LEU A 8 -5.16 48.86 19.87
C LEU A 8 -5.08 47.71 18.85
N GLY A 9 -4.00 46.93 18.91
CA GLY A 9 -3.93 45.62 18.26
C GLY A 9 -4.29 44.53 19.25
N VAL A 10 -5.57 44.12 19.28
CA VAL A 10 -5.99 42.89 19.97
C VAL A 10 -5.47 41.71 19.15
N GLY A 11 -4.33 41.15 19.54
CA GLY A 11 -3.82 39.90 18.98
C GLY A 11 -4.65 38.73 19.49
N MET A 12 -5.56 38.22 18.67
CA MET A 12 -6.23 36.94 18.90
C MET A 12 -5.19 35.81 18.93
N THR A 13 -4.98 35.19 20.09
CA THR A 13 -4.20 33.95 20.19
C THR A 13 -5.04 32.81 19.61
N VAL A 14 -4.73 32.37 18.40
CA VAL A 14 -5.22 31.09 17.88
C VAL A 14 -4.63 29.97 18.73
N ALA A 15 -5.44 29.37 19.59
CA ALA A 15 -5.11 28.12 20.24
C ALA A 15 -5.03 27.03 19.16
N ALA A 16 -3.82 26.64 18.78
CA ALA A 16 -3.62 25.45 17.97
C ALA A 16 -4.15 24.25 18.77
N VAL A 17 -5.28 23.69 18.34
CA VAL A 17 -5.80 22.44 18.89
C VAL A 17 -4.81 21.36 18.50
N GLN A 18 -3.90 21.02 19.40
CA GLN A 18 -3.00 19.88 19.23
C GLN A 18 -3.88 18.63 19.24
N LEU A 19 -4.21 18.13 18.05
CA LEU A 19 -4.86 16.84 17.91
C LEU A 19 -3.95 15.80 18.59
N PRO A 20 -4.43 15.04 19.58
CA PRO A 20 -3.63 13.99 20.18
C PRO A 20 -3.22 13.04 19.07
N ALA A 21 -1.92 12.86 18.88
CA ALA A 21 -1.40 11.78 18.03
C ALA A 21 -1.99 10.49 18.59
N ALA A 22 -2.85 9.83 17.81
CA ALA A 22 -3.44 8.57 18.22
C ALA A 22 -2.30 7.60 18.54
N SER A 23 -2.22 7.17 19.80
CA SER A 23 -1.23 6.20 20.25
C SER A 23 -1.38 4.96 19.38
N ALA A 24 -0.39 4.70 18.51
CA ALA A 24 -0.39 3.51 17.69
C ALA A 24 -0.35 2.30 18.64
N GLN A 25 -1.47 1.58 18.75
CA GLN A 25 -1.51 0.33 19.50
C GLN A 25 -0.47 -0.61 18.86
N PRO A 26 0.37 -1.28 19.65
CA PRO A 26 1.36 -2.20 19.10
C PRO A 26 0.64 -3.28 18.29
N VAL A 27 1.05 -3.45 17.04
CA VAL A 27 0.49 -4.47 16.15
C VAL A 27 0.90 -5.85 16.66
N PRO A 28 -0.03 -6.80 16.82
CA PRO A 28 0.30 -8.16 17.24
C PRO A 28 1.30 -8.85 16.30
N GLN A 29 2.25 -9.60 16.88
CA GLN A 29 3.34 -10.24 16.13
C GLN A 29 2.82 -11.25 15.09
N HIS A 30 1.75 -11.99 15.40
CA HIS A 30 1.16 -12.94 14.46
C HIS A 30 0.53 -12.26 13.24
N TRP A 31 0.09 -11.00 13.35
CA TRP A 31 -0.36 -10.22 12.19
C TRP A 31 0.82 -9.81 11.31
N ILE A 32 1.95 -9.45 11.91
CA ILE A 32 3.18 -9.10 11.18
C ILE A 32 3.69 -10.33 10.42
N GLY A 33 3.72 -11.50 11.06
CA GLY A 33 4.10 -12.76 10.39
C GLY A 33 3.20 -13.09 9.21
N TYR A 34 1.89 -12.96 9.37
CA TYR A 34 0.95 -13.16 8.27
C TYR A 34 1.17 -12.18 7.12
N ALA A 35 1.38 -10.89 7.43
CA ALA A 35 1.64 -9.86 6.43
C ALA A 35 2.94 -10.11 5.65
N GLN A 36 4.00 -10.55 6.33
CA GLN A 36 5.26 -10.91 5.67
C GLN A 36 5.09 -12.12 4.74
N MET A 37 4.42 -13.18 5.21
CA MET A 37 4.12 -14.35 4.36
C MET A 37 3.31 -13.95 3.13
N ALA A 38 2.25 -13.15 3.29
CA ALA A 38 1.43 -12.70 2.19
C ALA A 38 2.21 -11.82 1.21
N GLY A 39 3.07 -10.92 1.69
CA GLY A 39 3.96 -10.10 0.86
C GLY A 39 4.87 -10.96 -0.01
N THR A 40 5.61 -11.89 0.61
CA THR A 40 6.48 -12.85 -0.11
C THR A 40 5.69 -13.67 -1.14
N GLN A 41 4.48 -14.09 -0.80
CA GLN A 41 3.62 -14.85 -1.72
C GLN A 41 3.21 -14.03 -2.94
N PHE A 42 2.84 -12.76 -2.75
CA PHE A 42 2.50 -11.87 -3.86
C PHE A 42 3.71 -11.57 -4.75
N GLU A 43 4.89 -11.35 -4.15
CA GLU A 43 6.15 -11.16 -4.90
C GLU A 43 6.51 -12.41 -5.72
N ALA A 44 6.27 -13.61 -5.19
CA ALA A 44 6.46 -14.85 -5.92
C ALA A 44 5.50 -14.96 -7.13
N TRP A 45 4.22 -14.57 -6.98
CA TRP A 45 3.27 -14.56 -8.11
C TRP A 45 3.59 -13.50 -9.15
N LEU A 46 4.12 -12.34 -8.75
CA LEU A 46 4.60 -11.30 -9.66
C LEU A 46 5.82 -11.75 -10.48
N SER A 47 6.57 -12.70 -9.94
CA SER A 47 7.77 -13.27 -10.56
C SER A 47 7.50 -14.58 -11.31
N ASP A 48 6.27 -15.10 -11.28
CA ASP A 48 5.90 -16.38 -11.87
C ASP A 48 5.88 -16.29 -13.42
N PRO A 49 6.82 -16.94 -14.13
CA PRO A 49 6.88 -16.88 -15.59
C PRO A 49 5.72 -17.63 -16.26
N ALA A 50 4.99 -18.49 -15.55
CA ALA A 50 3.83 -19.18 -16.08
C ALA A 50 2.56 -18.30 -16.11
N SER A 51 2.62 -17.08 -15.55
CA SER A 51 1.49 -16.16 -15.53
C SER A 51 1.62 -15.10 -16.63
N ASP A 52 0.69 -15.11 -17.58
CA ASP A 52 0.64 -14.11 -18.66
C ASP A 52 0.51 -12.67 -18.13
N ALA A 53 -0.25 -12.49 -17.04
CA ALA A 53 -0.39 -11.17 -16.40
C ALA A 53 0.93 -10.71 -15.76
N ALA A 54 1.70 -11.63 -15.16
CA ALA A 54 3.02 -11.32 -14.60
C ALA A 54 4.00 -10.98 -15.73
N ALA A 55 4.01 -11.77 -16.81
CA ALA A 55 4.85 -11.52 -17.98
C ALA A 55 4.55 -10.15 -18.64
N ARG A 56 3.27 -9.78 -18.77
CA ARG A 56 2.88 -8.45 -19.27
C ARG A 56 3.32 -7.32 -18.34
N LEU A 57 3.13 -7.49 -17.03
CA LEU A 57 3.55 -6.49 -16.05
C LEU A 57 5.08 -6.31 -16.07
N GLN A 58 5.83 -7.39 -16.15
CA GLN A 58 7.29 -7.35 -16.33
C GLN A 58 7.68 -6.63 -17.61
N THR A 59 7.07 -6.97 -18.74
CA THR A 59 7.33 -6.31 -20.03
C THR A 59 7.06 -4.80 -19.97
N TRP A 60 5.97 -4.38 -19.31
CA TRP A 60 5.68 -2.97 -19.08
C TRP A 60 6.77 -2.28 -18.25
N MET A 61 7.25 -2.91 -17.16
CA MET A 61 8.33 -2.36 -16.34
C MET A 61 9.68 -2.28 -17.08
N GLN A 62 9.94 -3.20 -18.01
CA GLN A 62 11.13 -3.16 -18.88
C GLN A 62 11.06 -1.99 -19.88
N GLY A 63 9.87 -1.67 -20.38
CA GLY A 63 9.64 -0.55 -21.29
C GLY A 63 9.58 0.83 -20.61
N GLY A 64 9.38 0.87 -19.29
CA GLY A 64 9.32 2.10 -18.51
C GLY A 64 10.69 2.64 -18.13
N GLN A 65 10.90 3.96 -18.24
CA GLN A 65 12.19 4.60 -17.89
C GLN A 65 12.38 4.81 -16.38
N VAL A 66 11.31 4.74 -15.58
CA VAL A 66 11.34 4.97 -14.13
C VAL A 66 10.92 3.69 -13.42
N MET A 67 11.79 3.17 -12.55
CA MET A 67 11.41 2.08 -11.65
C MET A 67 10.41 2.63 -10.63
N PRO A 68 9.20 2.06 -10.52
CA PRO A 68 8.24 2.56 -9.55
C PRO A 68 8.83 2.42 -8.14
N PRO A 69 8.65 3.43 -7.25
CA PRO A 69 9.00 3.28 -5.84
C PRO A 69 8.23 2.09 -5.23
N PRO A 70 8.63 1.60 -4.05
CA PRO A 70 7.91 0.53 -3.36
C PRO A 70 6.41 0.82 -3.35
N LEU A 71 5.63 -0.14 -3.84
CA LEU A 71 4.20 0.05 -4.04
C LEU A 71 3.47 -0.31 -2.75
N ILE A 72 2.81 0.67 -2.14
CA ILE A 72 1.92 0.39 -1.01
C ILE A 72 0.60 -0.17 -1.53
N VAL A 73 0.31 -1.41 -1.14
CA VAL A 73 -0.89 -2.14 -1.52
C VAL A 73 -1.73 -2.43 -0.29
N ARG A 74 -3.03 -2.14 -0.38
CA ARG A 74 -4.03 -2.45 0.63
C ARG A 74 -4.81 -3.67 0.18
N VAL A 75 -4.83 -4.71 1.01
CA VAL A 75 -5.41 -6.00 0.66
C VAL A 75 -6.49 -6.35 1.66
N TRP A 76 -7.64 -6.81 1.16
CA TRP A 76 -8.71 -7.39 1.96
C TRP A 76 -8.78 -8.89 1.68
N VAL A 77 -8.61 -9.68 2.73
CA VAL A 77 -8.58 -11.15 2.63
C VAL A 77 -9.79 -11.73 3.36
N ALA A 78 -10.49 -12.66 2.70
CA ALA A 78 -11.56 -13.45 3.30
C ALA A 78 -11.02 -14.39 4.39
N PRO A 79 -11.88 -14.88 5.31
CA PRO A 79 -11.51 -15.96 6.23
C PRO A 79 -11.04 -17.25 5.53
N SER A 80 -11.31 -17.42 4.24
CA SER A 80 -10.81 -18.54 3.42
C SER A 80 -9.41 -18.31 2.84
N GLY A 81 -8.77 -17.17 3.08
CA GLY A 81 -7.51 -16.79 2.42
C GLY A 81 -7.69 -16.19 1.02
N GLN A 82 -8.91 -16.18 0.48
CA GLN A 82 -9.19 -15.55 -0.80
C GLN A 82 -9.06 -14.03 -0.72
N VAL A 83 -8.27 -13.43 -1.61
CA VAL A 83 -8.21 -11.97 -1.74
C VAL A 83 -9.48 -11.48 -2.41
N GLN A 84 -10.22 -10.61 -1.72
CA GLN A 84 -11.49 -10.06 -2.19
C GLN A 84 -11.34 -8.67 -2.81
N ARG A 85 -10.36 -7.90 -2.34
CA ARG A 85 -10.12 -6.53 -2.81
C ARG A 85 -8.65 -6.18 -2.70
N VAL A 86 -8.19 -5.39 -3.65
CA VAL A 86 -6.84 -4.84 -3.70
C VAL A 86 -6.94 -3.38 -4.13
N GLU A 87 -6.26 -2.49 -3.40
CA GLU A 87 -6.12 -1.08 -3.73
C GLU A 87 -4.65 -0.67 -3.69
N PHE A 88 -4.23 0.14 -4.65
CA PHE A 88 -2.90 0.72 -4.74
C PHE A 88 -2.96 2.00 -5.57
N ALA A 89 -1.93 2.85 -5.44
CA ALA A 89 -1.79 4.00 -6.31
C ALA A 89 -1.54 3.54 -7.76
N SER A 90 -2.30 4.06 -8.72
CA SER A 90 -2.19 3.65 -10.12
C SER A 90 -0.75 3.70 -10.61
N LEU A 91 -0.36 2.67 -11.37
CA LEU A 91 0.94 2.55 -12.03
C LEU A 91 1.07 3.49 -13.24
N GLY A 92 0.02 4.26 -13.56
CA GLY A 92 -0.01 5.16 -14.72
C GLY A 92 -0.35 4.44 -16.04
N GLN A 93 -0.64 3.14 -16.00
CA GLN A 93 -1.13 2.38 -17.15
C GLN A 93 -2.28 1.46 -16.72
N ALA A 94 -3.46 1.64 -17.33
CA ALA A 94 -4.67 0.89 -16.97
C ALA A 94 -4.52 -0.64 -17.10
N GLN A 95 -3.76 -1.11 -18.10
CA GLN A 95 -3.49 -2.54 -18.28
C GLN A 95 -2.60 -3.10 -17.16
N ALA A 96 -1.52 -2.39 -16.79
CA ALA A 96 -0.66 -2.78 -15.67
C ALA A 96 -1.45 -2.81 -14.34
N ASP A 97 -2.33 -1.83 -14.12
CA ASP A 97 -3.22 -1.82 -12.95
C ASP A 97 -4.18 -3.02 -12.93
N ALA A 98 -4.74 -3.37 -14.09
CA ALA A 98 -5.63 -4.52 -14.21
C ALA A 98 -4.89 -5.84 -13.98
N ASP A 99 -3.70 -6.00 -14.57
CA ASP A 99 -2.86 -7.18 -14.45
C ASP A 99 -2.40 -7.41 -13.00
N LEU A 100 -1.97 -6.35 -12.29
CA LEU A 100 -1.60 -6.45 -10.89
C LEU A 100 -2.78 -6.89 -10.00
N ARG A 101 -3.98 -6.31 -10.20
CA ARG A 101 -5.18 -6.75 -9.47
C ARG A 101 -5.54 -8.20 -9.79
N ALA A 102 -5.48 -8.58 -11.06
CA ALA A 102 -5.80 -9.94 -11.50
C ALA A 102 -4.85 -10.95 -10.86
N LEU A 103 -3.55 -10.69 -10.84
CA LEU A 103 -2.55 -11.55 -10.21
C LEU A 103 -2.84 -11.79 -8.73
N MET A 104 -3.10 -10.72 -7.98
CA MET A 104 -3.31 -10.79 -6.53
C MET A 104 -4.67 -11.41 -6.15
N THR A 105 -5.64 -11.41 -7.05
CA THR A 105 -7.00 -11.95 -6.80
C THR A 105 -7.22 -13.33 -7.42
N ALA A 106 -6.34 -13.79 -8.31
CA ALA A 106 -6.51 -15.03 -9.05
C ALA A 106 -6.48 -16.29 -8.18
N ARG A 107 -5.80 -16.25 -7.04
CA ARG A 107 -5.55 -17.42 -6.17
C ARG A 107 -5.69 -17.01 -4.71
N ALA A 108 -6.13 -17.94 -3.87
CA ALA A 108 -6.13 -17.75 -2.42
C ALA A 108 -4.69 -17.77 -1.87
N LEU A 109 -4.46 -17.01 -0.80
CA LEU A 109 -3.23 -17.12 -0.02
C LEU A 109 -3.13 -18.52 0.62
N PRO A 110 -1.91 -19.04 0.82
CA PRO A 110 -1.69 -20.40 1.35
C PRO A 110 -2.16 -20.55 2.80
N GLU A 111 -2.20 -19.45 3.56
CA GLU A 111 -2.73 -19.40 4.92
C GLU A 111 -3.90 -18.42 5.03
N VAL A 112 -4.82 -18.74 5.92
CA VAL A 112 -5.96 -17.88 6.26
C VAL A 112 -5.52 -16.74 7.19
N PRO A 113 -6.13 -15.55 7.09
CA PRO A 113 -5.78 -14.44 7.97
C PRO A 113 -6.14 -14.77 9.42
N PRO A 114 -5.36 -14.27 10.41
CA PRO A 114 -5.76 -14.36 11.81
C PRO A 114 -7.17 -13.78 12.02
N PRO A 115 -8.03 -14.44 12.81
CA PRO A 115 -9.44 -14.04 12.93
C PRO A 115 -9.64 -12.66 13.57
N ASP A 116 -8.66 -12.19 14.34
CA ASP A 116 -8.62 -10.89 14.98
C ASP A 116 -7.95 -9.80 14.11
N MET A 117 -7.39 -10.18 12.95
CA MET A 117 -6.62 -9.27 12.09
C MET A 117 -7.48 -8.15 11.51
N ARG A 118 -7.05 -6.90 11.71
CA ARG A 118 -7.71 -5.74 11.10
C ARG A 118 -7.39 -5.65 9.60
N GLN A 119 -8.44 -5.36 8.83
CA GLN A 119 -8.38 -5.15 7.38
C GLN A 119 -8.59 -3.66 7.05
N PRO A 120 -7.99 -3.13 5.96
CA PRO A 120 -7.06 -3.82 5.07
C PRO A 120 -5.70 -4.05 5.72
N MET A 121 -5.05 -5.14 5.29
CA MET A 121 -3.62 -5.30 5.47
C MET A 121 -2.87 -4.36 4.52
N MET A 122 -1.90 -3.60 5.03
CA MET A 122 -1.03 -2.78 4.20
C MET A 122 0.29 -3.49 3.97
N LEU A 123 0.66 -3.66 2.71
CA LEU A 123 1.88 -4.30 2.28
C LEU A 123 2.69 -3.32 1.44
N GLU A 124 4.00 -3.35 1.61
CA GLU A 124 4.92 -2.74 0.67
C GLU A 124 5.40 -3.85 -0.27
N LEU A 125 5.16 -3.69 -1.57
CA LEU A 125 5.63 -4.63 -2.59
C LEU A 125 6.77 -4.00 -3.37
N THR A 126 7.85 -4.76 -3.55
CA THR A 126 8.94 -4.35 -4.42
C THR A 126 8.70 -4.88 -5.82
N LEU A 127 8.43 -3.96 -6.76
CA LEU A 127 8.30 -4.30 -8.18
C LEU A 127 9.69 -4.32 -8.81
N ASN A 128 10.32 -5.49 -8.82
CA ASN A 128 11.63 -5.65 -9.44
C ASN A 128 11.49 -5.83 -10.96
N ARG A 129 12.26 -5.04 -11.70
CA ARG A 129 12.63 -5.38 -13.06
C ARG A 129 13.53 -6.61 -12.97
N SER A 130 13.10 -7.75 -13.49
CA SER A 130 13.98 -8.91 -13.64
C SER A 130 15.20 -8.48 -14.45
N GLU A 131 16.37 -8.38 -13.81
CA GLU A 131 17.62 -8.18 -14.53
C GLU A 131 17.89 -9.47 -15.32
N ALA A 132 18.04 -9.34 -16.63
CA ALA A 132 18.45 -10.46 -17.47
C ALA A 132 19.82 -10.93 -16.96
N GLN A 133 19.86 -12.13 -16.37
CA GLN A 133 21.11 -12.85 -16.10
C GLN A 133 21.69 -13.38 -17.41
#